data_AF-A0A2G9GAU2-F1
#
_entry.id   AF-A0A2G9GAU2-F1
#
_cell.length_a   1.000
_cell.length_b   1.000
_cell.length_c   1.000
_cell.angle_alpha   90.00
_cell.angle_beta   90.00
_cell.angle_gamma   90.00
#
_symmetry.space_group_name_H-M   'P 1'
#
loop_
_entity.id
_entity.type
_entity.pdbx_description
1 polymer ?
#
loop_
_entity_poly.entity_id
_entity_poly.type
_entity_poly.pdbx_seq_one_letter_code
_entity_poly.pdbx_strand_id
1 'polypeptide(L)'
;MHCYCGRIAQLKTSWTSNNPGRHFQTCASRNGENGVTGCQFFMWVDPPMYARVIAIIPGLLRKLKARDEEIHGLKKRTRMMGALLFLMLVFLL
;
A
#
# COMPACT_ATOMS: atom_id res chain seq x y z
N MET A 1 23.97 5.23 -12.78
CA MET A 1 23.13 5.69 -13.91
C MET A 1 22.90 7.20 -13.78
N HIS A 2 23.03 7.96 -14.86
CA HIS A 2 22.79 9.40 -14.85
C HIS A 2 21.50 9.72 -15.62
N CYS A 3 20.76 10.74 -15.16
CA CYS A 3 19.64 11.31 -15.91
C CYS A 3 20.14 12.17 -17.09
N TYR A 4 19.23 12.64 -17.95
CA TYR A 4 19.60 13.50 -19.09
C TYR A 4 20.19 14.86 -18.70
N CYS A 5 20.11 15.25 -17.43
CA CYS A 5 20.81 16.43 -16.90
C CYS A 5 22.27 16.15 -16.49
N GLY A 6 22.78 14.91 -16.67
CA GLY A 6 24.11 14.50 -16.20
C GLY A 6 24.21 14.21 -14.70
N ARG A 7 23.14 14.40 -13.92
CA ARG A 7 23.09 14.11 -12.47
C ARG A 7 22.74 12.64 -12.19
N ILE A 8 23.17 12.11 -11.04
CA ILE A 8 22.83 10.76 -10.59
C ILE A 8 21.31 10.61 -10.50
N ALA A 9 20.77 9.57 -11.12
CA ALA A 9 19.35 9.26 -11.05
C ALA A 9 19.00 8.67 -9.67
N GLN A 10 17.86 9.07 -9.11
CA GLN A 10 17.36 8.55 -7.83
C GLN A 10 16.62 7.24 -8.04
N LEU A 11 16.89 6.25 -7.18
CA LEU A 11 16.11 5.03 -7.07
C LEU A 11 14.83 5.28 -6.26
N LYS A 12 13.67 4.87 -6.78
CA LYS A 12 12.37 4.97 -6.13
C LYS A 12 11.59 3.67 -6.30
N THR A 13 10.64 3.43 -5.41
CA THR A 13 9.73 2.27 -5.45
C THR A 13 8.35 2.71 -5.93
N SER A 14 7.74 1.97 -6.85
CA SER A 14 6.37 2.22 -7.30
C SER A 14 5.36 1.64 -6.30
N TRP A 15 4.40 2.47 -5.91
CA TRP A 15 3.29 2.09 -5.02
C TRP A 15 1.96 1.98 -5.77
N THR A 16 2.02 1.92 -7.11
CA THR A 16 0.83 1.75 -7.94
C THR A 16 0.36 0.31 -7.92
N SER A 17 -0.95 0.07 -8.11
CA SER A 17 -1.52 -1.27 -8.20
C SER A 17 -0.94 -2.10 -9.36
N ASN A 18 -0.46 -1.43 -10.41
CA ASN A 18 0.02 -2.08 -11.63
C ASN A 18 1.51 -2.45 -11.55
N ASN A 19 2.28 -1.83 -10.65
CA ASN A 19 3.71 -2.11 -10.46
C ASN A 19 4.08 -2.09 -8.95
N PRO A 20 3.34 -2.80 -8.08
CA PRO A 20 3.53 -2.68 -6.64
C PRO A 20 4.94 -3.15 -6.24
N GLY A 21 5.68 -2.31 -5.53
CA GLY A 21 7.02 -2.63 -5.04
C GLY A 21 8.11 -2.63 -6.11
N ARG A 22 7.82 -2.30 -7.37
CA ARG A 22 8.80 -2.31 -8.46
C ARG A 22 9.69 -1.07 -8.42
N HIS A 23 11.00 -1.26 -8.49
CA HIS A 23 11.97 -0.18 -8.47
C HIS A 23 12.14 0.48 -9.83
N PHE A 24 12.24 1.81 -9.83
CA PHE A 24 12.55 2.63 -10.98
C PHE A 24 13.55 3.72 -10.61
N GLN A 25 14.29 4.20 -11.60
CA GLN A 25 15.16 5.36 -11.49
C GLN A 25 14.53 6.57 -12.17
N THR A 26 14.69 7.75 -11.57
CA THR A 26 14.14 9.01 -12.10
C THR A 26 15.08 10.18 -11.85
N CYS A 27 14.94 11.26 -12.63
CA CYS A 27 15.58 12.53 -12.26
C CYS A 27 15.05 13.01 -10.90
N ALA A 28 15.93 13.49 -10.02
CA ALA A 28 15.57 14.03 -8.72
C ALA A 28 14.58 15.20 -8.85
N SER A 29 14.93 16.19 -9.68
CA SER A 29 14.11 17.39 -9.89
C SER A 29 12.94 17.20 -10.88
N ARG A 30 12.57 15.96 -11.22
CA ARG A 30 11.55 15.67 -12.26
C ARG A 30 10.22 16.41 -12.02
N ASN A 31 9.82 16.55 -10.76
CA ASN A 31 8.57 17.20 -10.36
C ASN A 31 8.76 18.65 -9.88
N GLY A 32 9.85 19.32 -10.27
CA GLY A 32 10.07 20.72 -9.91
C GLY A 32 10.51 20.94 -8.46
N GLU A 33 11.13 19.95 -7.81
CA GLU A 33 11.71 20.14 -6.47
C GLU A 33 12.67 21.34 -6.47
N ASN A 34 12.46 22.26 -5.52
CA ASN A 34 13.22 23.52 -5.37
C ASN A 34 13.08 24.51 -6.55
N GLY A 35 11.97 24.48 -7.28
CA GLY A 35 11.67 25.46 -8.33
C GLY A 35 12.41 25.24 -9.65
N VAL A 36 13.19 24.16 -9.76
CA VAL A 36 13.90 23.76 -10.99
C VAL A 36 13.24 22.51 -11.55
N THR A 37 12.68 22.62 -12.76
CA THR A 37 12.15 21.44 -13.47
C THR A 37 13.31 20.64 -14.06
N GLY A 38 13.49 19.41 -13.59
CA GLY A 38 14.47 18.46 -14.11
C GLY A 38 14.00 17.77 -15.40
N CYS A 39 14.88 16.97 -16.00
CA CYS A 39 14.51 16.18 -17.18
C CYS A 39 13.54 15.04 -16.85
N GLN A 40 12.88 14.53 -17.88
CA GLN A 40 11.91 13.43 -17.78
C GLN A 40 12.53 12.04 -17.80
N PHE A 41 13.79 11.90 -17.36
CA PHE A 41 14.44 10.59 -17.27
C PHE A 41 13.64 9.64 -16.38
N PHE A 42 13.38 8.44 -16.90
CA PHE A 42 12.69 7.36 -16.21
C PHE A 42 13.17 6.02 -16.75
N MET A 43 13.46 5.08 -15.86
CA MET A 43 13.84 3.72 -16.24
C MET A 43 13.41 2.73 -15.17
N TRP A 44 12.83 1.60 -15.57
CA TRP A 44 12.59 0.50 -14.64
C TRP A 44 13.89 -0.25 -14.33
N VAL A 45 14.14 -0.54 -13.05
CA VAL A 45 15.28 -1.35 -12.61
C VAL A 45 14.90 -2.83 -12.61
N ASP A 46 13.79 -3.14 -11.97
CA ASP A 46 13.28 -4.51 -11.92
C ASP A 46 12.58 -4.87 -13.24
N PRO A 47 12.58 -6.15 -13.66
CA PRO A 47 11.82 -6.59 -14.82
C PRO A 47 10.30 -6.33 -14.65
N PRO A 48 9.52 -6.34 -15.74
CA PRO A 48 8.07 -6.26 -15.65
C PRO A 48 7.52 -7.31 -14.70
N MET A 49 6.56 -6.92 -13.86
CA MET A 49 5.86 -7.89 -13.03
C MET A 49 5.00 -8.80 -13.89
N TYR A 50 4.93 -10.08 -13.54
CA TYR A 50 4.06 -11.04 -14.21
C TYR A 50 2.59 -10.59 -14.10
N ALA A 51 1.85 -10.65 -15.21
CA ALA A 51 0.43 -10.25 -15.26
C ALA A 51 -0.41 -10.96 -14.18
N ARG A 52 -0.09 -12.23 -13.89
CA ARG A 52 -0.72 -13.01 -12.81
C ARG A 52 -0.51 -12.36 -11.44
N VAL A 53 0.68 -11.87 -11.14
CA VAL A 53 1.01 -11.24 -9.85
C VAL A 53 0.25 -9.93 -9.69
N ILE A 54 0.22 -9.11 -10.76
CA ILE A 54 -0.53 -7.85 -10.82
C ILE A 54 -2.03 -8.08 -10.59
N ALA A 55 -2.59 -9.18 -11.09
CA ALA A 55 -4.00 -9.52 -10.88
C ALA A 55 -4.29 -10.10 -9.48
N ILE A 56 -3.44 -10.99 -8.98
CA ILE A 56 -3.70 -11.76 -7.77
C ILE A 56 -3.44 -10.94 -6.50
N ILE A 57 -2.29 -10.26 -6.38
CA ILE A 57 -1.89 -9.58 -5.14
C ILE A 57 -2.94 -8.54 -4.70
N PRO A 58 -3.40 -7.61 -5.56
CA PRO A 58 -4.43 -6.64 -5.15
C PRO A 58 -5.76 -7.30 -4.79
N GLY A 59 -6.10 -8.43 -5.41
CA GLY A 59 -7.27 -9.23 -5.05
C GLY A 59 -7.14 -9.83 -3.65
N LEU A 60 -5.98 -10.39 -3.31
CA LEU A 60 -5.70 -10.95 -1.99
C LEU A 60 -5.69 -9.87 -0.90
N LEU A 61 -5.06 -8.72 -1.14
CA LEU A 61 -5.04 -7.61 -0.18
C LEU A 61 -6.45 -7.09 0.13
N ARG A 62 -7.32 -6.96 -0.87
CA ARG A 62 -8.74 -6.60 -0.66
C ARG A 62 -9.48 -7.64 0.17
N LYS A 63 -9.26 -8.93 -0.10
CA LYS A 63 -9.86 -10.02 0.68
C LYS A 63 -9.39 -10.01 2.13
N LEU A 64 -8.10 -9.83 2.38
CA LEU A 64 -7.55 -9.72 3.73
C LEU A 64 -8.17 -8.55 4.48
N LYS A 65 -8.19 -7.35 3.88
CA LYS A 65 -8.82 -6.17 4.50
C LYS A 65 -10.29 -6.41 4.86
N ALA A 66 -11.07 -7.00 3.96
CA ALA A 66 -12.47 -7.31 4.23
C ALA A 66 -12.64 -8.31 5.39
N ARG A 67 -11.75 -9.30 5.50
CA ARG A 67 -11.74 -10.24 6.62
C ARG A 67 -11.35 -9.59 7.93
N ASP A 68 -10.36 -8.70 7.91
CA ASP A 68 -9.94 -7.96 9.11
C ASP A 68 -11.09 -7.06 9.63
N GLU A 69 -11.81 -6.40 8.74
CA GLU A 69 -13.00 -5.61 9.07
C GLU A 69 -14.13 -6.49 9.65
N GLU A 70 -14.39 -7.66 9.06
CA GLU A 70 -15.36 -8.63 9.55
C GLU A 70 -15.01 -9.14 10.95
N ILE A 71 -13.76 -9.56 11.15
CA ILE A 71 -13.24 -10.02 12.45
C ILE A 71 -13.36 -8.91 13.51
N HIS A 72 -13.00 -7.68 13.15
CA HIS A 72 -13.14 -6.53 14.05
C HIS A 72 -14.60 -6.30 14.45
N GLY A 73 -15.52 -6.38 13.49
CA GLY A 73 -16.96 -6.28 13.73
C GLY A 73 -17.49 -7.39 14.65
N LEU A 74 -17.11 -8.64 14.40
CA LEU A 74 -17.49 -9.79 15.22
C LEU A 74 -16.96 -9.65 16.65
N LYS A 75 -15.67 -9.33 16.83
CA LYS A 75 -15.07 -9.11 18.16
C LYS A 75 -15.81 -8.03 18.95
N LYS A 76 -16.21 -6.93 18.29
CA LYS A 76 -17.00 -5.87 18.92
C LYS A 76 -18.36 -6.39 19.39
N ARG A 77 -19.08 -7.15 18.56
CA ARG A 77 -20.38 -7.74 18.91
C ARG A 77 -20.26 -8.72 20.08
N THR A 78 -19.29 -9.63 20.04
CA THR A 78 -19.03 -10.59 21.12
C THR A 78 -18.73 -9.87 22.44
N ARG A 79 -17.91 -8.80 22.42
CA ARG A 79 -17.62 -8.00 23.62
C ARG A 79 -18.86 -7.33 24.19
N MET A 80 -19.71 -6.73 23.35
CA MET A 80 -20.95 -6.10 23.82
C MET A 80 -21.92 -7.12 24.42
N MET A 81 -22.08 -8.28 23.77
CA MET A 81 -22.93 -9.35 24.29
C MET A 81 -22.43 -9.86 25.64
N GLY A 82 -21.12 -10.07 25.79
CA GLY A 82 -20.51 -10.43 27.07
C GLY A 82 -20.77 -9.40 28.17
N ALA A 83 -20.67 -8.10 27.86
CA ALA A 83 -20.97 -7.03 28.80
C ALA A 83 -22.45 -7.00 29.21
N LEU A 84 -23.37 -7.21 28.27
CA LEU A 84 -24.81 -7.29 28.54
C LEU A 84 -25.16 -8.48 29.44
N LEU A 85 -24.60 -9.67 29.14
CA LEU A 85 -24.80 -10.86 29.97
C LEU A 85 -24.27 -10.67 31.39
N PHE A 86 -23.07 -10.08 31.53
CA PHE A 86 -22.50 -9.73 32.82
C PHE A 86 -23.39 -8.76 33.60
N LEU A 87 -23.87 -7.71 32.95
CA LEU A 87 -24.77 -6.73 33.55
C LEU A 87 -26.06 -7.39 34.05
N MET A 88 -26.70 -8.24 33.24
CA MET A 88 -27.91 -8.97 33.66
C MET A 88 -27.66 -9.88 34.87
N LEU A 89 -26.52 -10.58 34.89
CA LEU A 89 -26.14 -11.43 36.04
C LEU A 89 -25.95 -10.62 37.32
N VAL A 90 -25.36 -9.42 37.25
CA VAL A 90 -25.18 -8.52 38.41
C VAL A 90 -26.52 -7.98 38.93
N PHE A 91 -27.51 -7.78 38.07
CA PHE A 91 -28.84 -7.31 38.49
C PHE A 91 -29.78 -8.43 39.00
N LEU A 92 -29.45 -9.69 38.72
CA LEU A 92 -30.23 -10.87 39.13
C LEU A 92 -29.68 -11.58 40.38
N LEU A 93 -28.54 -11.10 40.92
CA LEU A 93 -27.90 -11.56 42.17
C LEU A 93 -27.96 -10.44 43.22
#